data_AF-A0A6P9BTB9-F1
#
_entry.id   AF-A0A6P9BTB9-F1
#
_cell.length_a   1.000
_cell.length_b   1.000
_cell.length_c   1.000
_cell.angle_alpha   90.00
_cell.angle_beta   90.00
_cell.angle_gamma   90.00
#
_symmetry.space_group_name_H-M   'P 1'
#
loop_
_entity.id
_entity.type
_entity.pdbx_description
1 polymer ?
#
loop_
_entity_poly.entity_id
_entity_poly.type
_entity_poly.pdbx_seq_one_letter_code
_entity_poly.pdbx_strand_id
1 'polypeptide(L)'
;MAAVEGESDAFDAIVMAETRFYGEGYQDGYAEGVHAGGVEGRQYGIQQGARIGSEIGSYLGFALTWQQLLQKTSDEKCSKKIKVLEQLIEMIQNFPLEDPVYDKLQDDLEKIRGRFKQFCLQRLLG
;
A
#
# COMPACT_ATOMS: atom_id res chain seq x y z
N MET A 1 -38.56 -56.44 10.74
CA MET A 1 -39.36 -55.29 10.28
C MET A 1 -38.39 -54.26 9.73
N ALA A 2 -38.07 -54.35 8.43
CA ALA A 2 -37.23 -53.37 7.75
C ALA A 2 -38.14 -52.21 7.34
N ALA A 3 -38.06 -51.07 8.03
CA ALA A 3 -38.67 -49.85 7.58
C ALA A 3 -37.69 -49.18 6.64
N VAL A 4 -38.07 -49.22 5.36
CA VAL A 4 -37.50 -48.55 4.20
C VAL A 4 -36.92 -47.19 4.59
N GLU A 5 -35.61 -47.03 4.42
CA GLU A 5 -34.97 -45.72 4.34
C GLU A 5 -35.70 -44.96 3.24
N GLY A 6 -36.44 -43.91 3.63
CA GLY A 6 -37.22 -43.10 2.72
C GLY A 6 -36.30 -42.50 1.67
N GLU A 7 -36.34 -43.08 0.48
CA GLU A 7 -35.82 -42.47 -0.74
C GLU A 7 -36.42 -41.06 -0.80
N SER A 8 -35.55 -40.04 -0.81
CA SER A 8 -35.97 -38.64 -0.94
C SER A 8 -36.89 -38.56 -2.15
N ASP A 9 -38.19 -38.40 -1.90
CA ASP A 9 -39.19 -38.37 -2.97
C ASP A 9 -38.85 -37.19 -3.88
N ALA A 10 -38.98 -37.36 -5.19
CA ALA A 10 -38.63 -36.33 -6.16
C ALA A 10 -39.35 -35.00 -5.87
N PHE A 11 -40.55 -35.06 -5.27
CA PHE A 11 -41.28 -33.89 -4.80
C PHE A 11 -40.65 -33.23 -3.57
N ASP A 12 -40.09 -33.99 -2.63
CA ASP A 12 -39.37 -33.46 -1.47
C ASP A 12 -38.06 -32.79 -1.90
N ALA A 13 -37.37 -33.36 -2.88
CA ALA A 13 -36.20 -32.74 -3.50
C ALA A 13 -36.52 -31.40 -4.18
N ILE A 14 -37.69 -31.27 -4.81
CA ILE A 14 -38.16 -30.01 -5.42
C ILE A 14 -38.55 -28.99 -4.36
N VAL A 15 -39.29 -29.41 -3.33
CA VAL A 15 -39.74 -28.53 -2.23
C VAL A 15 -38.56 -27.99 -1.43
N MET A 16 -37.54 -28.82 -1.19
CA MET A 16 -36.34 -28.44 -0.43
C MET A 16 -35.25 -27.78 -1.31
N ALA A 17 -35.45 -27.71 -2.63
CA ALA A 17 -34.47 -27.17 -3.56
C ALA A 17 -34.08 -25.73 -3.25
N GLU A 18 -35.03 -24.86 -2.91
CA GLU A 18 -34.77 -23.45 -2.60
C GLU A 18 -33.83 -23.30 -1.39
N THR A 19 -34.12 -24.00 -0.28
CA THR A 19 -33.28 -23.95 0.92
C THR A 19 -31.87 -24.49 0.65
N ARG A 20 -31.78 -25.56 -0.15
CA ARG A 20 -30.49 -26.15 -0.54
C ARG A 20 -29.68 -25.20 -1.41
N PHE A 21 -30.26 -24.65 -2.49
CA PHE A 21 -29.56 -23.71 -3.37
C PHE A 21 -29.20 -22.41 -2.68
N TYR A 22 -30.00 -21.95 -1.71
CA TYR A 22 -29.64 -20.79 -0.89
C TYR A 22 -28.40 -21.07 -0.03
N GLY A 23 -28.36 -22.23 0.63
CA GLY A 23 -27.20 -22.66 1.42
C GLY A 23 -25.95 -22.87 0.58
N GLU A 24 -26.08 -23.57 -0.55
CA GLU A 24 -24.99 -23.79 -1.53
C GLU A 24 -24.48 -22.46 -2.07
N GLY A 25 -25.37 -21.58 -2.53
CA GLY A 25 -25.00 -20.27 -3.07
C GLY A 25 -24.33 -19.35 -2.04
N TYR A 26 -24.75 -19.40 -0.77
CA TYR A 26 -24.07 -18.67 0.31
C TYR A 26 -22.67 -19.21 0.56
N GLN A 27 -22.51 -20.53 0.64
CA GLN A 27 -21.20 -21.16 0.87
C GLN A 27 -20.23 -20.89 -0.27
N ASP A 28 -20.70 -21.05 -1.51
CA ASP A 28 -19.92 -20.76 -2.71
C ASP A 28 -19.53 -19.28 -2.78
N GLY A 29 -20.48 -18.38 -2.54
CA GLY A 29 -20.23 -16.94 -2.51
C GLY A 29 -19.26 -16.52 -1.40
N TYR A 30 -19.36 -17.14 -0.22
CA TYR A 30 -18.43 -16.90 0.87
C TYR A 30 -17.01 -17.39 0.55
N ALA A 31 -16.90 -18.61 0.03
CA ALA A 31 -15.61 -19.19 -0.35
C ALA A 31 -14.91 -18.36 -1.44
N GLU A 32 -15.65 -17.97 -2.47
CA GLU A 32 -15.15 -17.10 -3.54
C GLU A 32 -14.77 -15.72 -2.98
N GLY A 33 -15.59 -15.12 -2.13
CA GLY A 33 -15.32 -13.82 -1.52
C GLY A 33 -14.05 -13.81 -0.66
N VAL A 34 -13.81 -14.87 0.12
CA VAL A 34 -12.58 -15.02 0.92
C VAL A 34 -11.36 -15.16 0.00
N HIS A 35 -11.46 -15.98 -1.04
CA HIS A 35 -10.38 -16.19 -1.97
C HIS A 35 -10.04 -14.91 -2.76
N ALA A 36 -11.05 -14.30 -3.39
CA ALA A 36 -10.91 -13.06 -4.15
C ALA A 36 -10.35 -11.93 -3.27
N GLY A 37 -10.92 -11.73 -2.08
CA GLY A 37 -10.45 -10.71 -1.15
C GLY A 37 -8.99 -10.91 -0.71
N GLY A 38 -8.57 -12.15 -0.51
CA GLY A 38 -7.17 -12.49 -0.17
C GLY A 38 -6.19 -12.21 -1.32
N VAL A 39 -6.58 -12.53 -2.55
CA VAL A 39 -5.76 -12.27 -3.75
C VAL A 39 -5.67 -10.77 -4.04
N GLU A 40 -6.80 -10.07 -4.04
CA GLU A 40 -6.87 -8.64 -4.30
C GLU A 40 -6.10 -7.84 -3.25
N GLY A 41 -6.31 -8.14 -1.96
CA GLY A 41 -5.61 -7.46 -0.87
C GLY A 41 -4.09 -7.62 -0.97
N ARG A 42 -3.61 -8.82 -1.28
CA ARG A 42 -2.17 -9.09 -1.50
C ARG A 42 -1.63 -8.30 -2.69
N GLN A 43 -2.32 -8.37 -3.82
CA GLN A 43 -1.88 -7.71 -5.06
C GLN A 43 -1.83 -6.20 -4.87
N TYR A 44 -2.85 -5.64 -4.22
CA TYR A 44 -2.90 -4.22 -3.89
C TYR A 44 -1.76 -3.81 -2.96
N GLY A 45 -1.48 -4.58 -1.90
CA GLY A 45 -0.37 -4.32 -0.98
C GLY A 45 0.99 -4.29 -1.68
N ILE A 46 1.26 -5.26 -2.57
CA ILE A 46 2.51 -5.31 -3.35
C ILE A 46 2.64 -4.08 -4.25
N GLN A 47 1.60 -3.76 -5.01
CA GLN A 47 1.62 -2.62 -5.94
C GLN A 47 1.78 -1.29 -5.20
N GLN A 48 1.04 -1.10 -4.12
CA GLN A 48 1.07 0.12 -3.32
C GLN A 48 2.41 0.28 -2.60
N GLY A 49 2.94 -0.80 -2.02
CA GLY A 49 4.26 -0.80 -1.38
C GLY A 49 5.38 -0.50 -2.37
N ALA A 50 5.37 -1.14 -3.55
CA ALA A 50 6.36 -0.89 -4.60
C ALA A 50 6.33 0.56 -5.09
N ARG A 51 5.13 1.14 -5.27
CA ARG A 51 4.95 2.54 -5.67
C ARG A 51 5.53 3.50 -4.63
N ILE A 52 5.19 3.32 -3.37
CA ILE A 52 5.70 4.17 -2.27
C ILE A 52 7.21 4.02 -2.13
N GLY A 53 7.72 2.79 -2.12
CA GLY A 53 9.15 2.51 -2.00
C GLY A 53 9.97 3.13 -3.13
N SER A 54 9.47 3.04 -4.38
CA SER A 54 10.12 3.66 -5.53
C SER A 54 10.14 5.19 -5.43
N GLU A 55 9.08 5.81 -4.91
CA GLU A 55 9.00 7.25 -4.75
C GLU A 55 10.00 7.76 -3.69
N ILE A 56 9.96 7.16 -2.49
CA ILE A 56 10.88 7.51 -1.40
C ILE A 56 12.34 7.26 -1.80
N GLY A 57 12.62 6.11 -2.42
CA GLY A 57 13.97 5.77 -2.89
C GLY A 57 14.51 6.75 -3.92
N SER A 58 13.65 7.25 -4.83
CA SER A 58 14.02 8.27 -5.81
C SER A 58 14.38 9.60 -5.12
N TYR A 59 13.60 10.03 -4.12
CA TYR A 59 13.89 11.24 -3.35
C TYR A 59 15.21 11.12 -2.57
N LEU A 60 15.46 9.98 -1.95
CA LEU A 60 16.70 9.72 -1.23
C LEU A 60 17.91 9.75 -2.16
N GLY A 61 17.86 9.04 -3.29
CA GLY A 61 18.94 9.02 -4.28
C GLY A 61 19.24 10.42 -4.83
N PHE A 62 18.19 11.20 -5.10
CA PHE A 62 18.34 12.60 -5.48
C PHE A 62 18.99 13.42 -4.36
N ALA A 63 18.50 13.33 -3.12
CA ALA A 63 19.02 14.12 -2.01
C ALA A 63 20.50 13.85 -1.74
N LEU A 64 20.92 12.58 -1.74
CA LEU A 64 22.31 12.17 -1.55
C LEU A 64 23.22 12.67 -2.68
N THR A 65 22.76 12.55 -3.94
CA THR A 65 23.53 13.03 -5.10
C THR A 65 23.76 14.54 -5.03
N TRP A 66 22.71 15.30 -4.68
CA TRP A 66 22.80 16.76 -4.54
C TRP A 66 23.63 17.19 -3.35
N GLN A 67 23.57 16.46 -2.24
CA GLN A 67 24.41 16.72 -1.08
C GLN A 67 25.90 16.61 -1.45
N GLN A 68 26.29 15.56 -2.18
CA GLN A 68 27.65 15.35 -2.67
C GLN A 68 28.11 16.43 -3.66
N LEU A 69 27.21 16.89 -4.55
CA LEU A 69 27.54 17.91 -5.54
C LEU A 69 27.70 19.30 -4.89
N LEU A 70 26.80 19.66 -3.95
CA LEU A 70 26.81 20.95 -3.28
C LEU A 70 27.93 21.08 -2.25
N GLN A 71 28.37 19.97 -1.63
CA GLN A 71 29.53 19.97 -0.72
C GLN A 71 30.84 20.33 -1.44
N LYS A 72 30.93 20.11 -2.76
CA LYS A 72 32.10 20.50 -3.57
C LYS A 72 32.14 21.99 -3.92
N THR A 73 31.03 22.71 -3.73
CA THR A 73 30.89 24.13 -4.05
C THR A 73 30.74 24.96 -2.77
N SER A 74 31.80 25.68 -2.38
CA SER A 74 31.89 26.47 -1.14
C SER A 74 31.13 27.82 -1.19
N ASP A 75 29.85 27.81 -1.56
CA ASP A 75 28.99 29.01 -1.55
C ASP A 75 28.05 28.99 -0.32
N GLU A 76 27.89 30.12 0.38
CA GLU A 76 26.92 30.25 1.48
C GLU A 76 25.48 29.89 1.06
N LYS A 77 25.12 30.10 -0.21
CA LYS A 77 23.82 29.67 -0.76
C LYS A 77 23.67 28.15 -0.79
N CYS A 78 24.77 27.40 -0.88
CA CYS A 78 24.77 25.93 -0.83
C CYS A 78 24.49 25.41 0.58
N SER A 79 24.91 26.13 1.63
CA SER A 79 24.70 25.73 3.03
C SER A 79 23.22 25.60 3.40
N LYS A 80 22.38 26.56 2.98
CA LYS A 80 20.92 26.49 3.21
C LYS A 80 20.27 25.33 2.45
N LYS A 81 20.73 25.04 1.23
CA LYS A 81 20.24 23.93 0.40
C LYS A 81 20.62 22.57 0.98
N ILE A 82 21.83 22.43 1.52
CA ILE A 82 22.31 21.22 2.19
C ILE A 82 21.46 20.91 3.42
N LYS A 83 21.12 21.89 4.25
CA LYS A 83 20.24 21.68 5.42
C LYS A 83 18.85 21.16 5.06
N VAL A 84 18.27 21.65 3.96
CA VAL A 84 16.97 21.15 3.47
C VAL A 84 17.07 19.69 3.01
N LEU A 85 18.18 19.31 2.38
CA LEU A 85 18.44 17.93 1.96
C LEU A 85 18.64 17.01 3.17
N GLU A 86 19.38 17.46 4.20
CA GLU A 86 19.58 16.71 5.44
C GLU A 86 18.26 16.41 6.15
N GLN A 87 17.37 17.42 6.26
CA GLN A 87 16.03 17.22 6.82
C GLN A 87 15.20 16.24 5.99
N LEU A 88 15.28 16.30 4.66
CA LEU A 88 14.57 15.36 3.79
C LEU A 88 15.09 13.92 3.98
N ILE A 89 16.40 13.73 4.09
CA ILE A 89 17.03 12.43 4.34
C ILE A 89 16.61 11.89 5.71
N GLU A 90 16.63 12.72 6.75
CA GLU A 90 16.22 12.34 8.10
C GLU A 90 14.75 11.91 8.16
N MET A 91 13.85 12.63 7.47
CA MET A 91 12.44 12.26 7.37
C MET A 91 12.24 10.94 6.62
N ILE A 92 13.05 10.67 5.60
CA ILE A 92 13.00 9.41 4.85
C ILE A 92 13.55 8.24 5.69
N GLN A 93 14.62 8.45 6.45
CA GLN A 93 15.25 7.42 7.28
C GLN A 93 14.41 7.04 8.51
N ASN A 94 13.67 8.00 9.07
CA ASN A 94 12.75 7.74 10.18
C ASN A 94 11.37 7.24 9.72
N PHE A 95 11.16 7.05 8.41
CA PHE A 95 9.89 6.57 7.88
C PHE A 95 9.71 5.09 8.27
N PRO A 96 8.61 4.72 8.97
CA PRO A 96 8.41 3.35 9.44
C PRO A 96 8.03 2.45 8.26
N LEU A 97 9.05 1.82 7.67
CA LEU A 97 8.88 0.88 6.56
C LEU A 97 8.35 -0.50 7.00
N GLU A 98 8.36 -0.77 8.31
CA GLU A 98 8.06 -2.08 8.88
C GLU A 98 6.62 -2.23 9.41
N ASP A 99 5.86 -1.13 9.52
CA ASP A 99 4.50 -1.15 10.07
C ASP A 99 3.44 -1.11 8.96
N PRO A 100 2.77 -2.24 8.64
CA PRO A 100 1.73 -2.31 7.61
C PRO A 100 0.42 -1.59 8.00
N VAL A 101 0.27 -1.14 9.25
CA VAL A 101 -0.92 -0.42 9.77
C VAL A 101 -0.54 1.00 10.20
N TYR A 102 0.52 1.57 9.62
CA TYR A 102 0.95 2.91 9.99
C TYR A 102 -0.09 3.97 9.58
N ASP A 103 -0.94 4.37 10.53
CA ASP A 103 -2.04 5.31 10.30
C ASP A 103 -1.59 6.69 9.77
N LYS A 104 -0.33 7.06 10.00
CA LYS A 104 0.25 8.35 9.57
C LYS A 104 1.08 8.24 8.29
N LEU A 105 1.02 7.11 7.60
CA LEU A 105 1.81 6.86 6.38
C LEU A 105 1.58 7.94 5.32
N GLN A 106 0.32 8.29 5.09
CA GLN A 106 -0.04 9.31 4.09
C GLN A 106 0.43 10.70 4.52
N ASP A 107 0.22 11.08 5.79
CA ASP A 107 0.64 12.38 6.31
C ASP A 107 2.15 12.57 6.19
N ASP A 108 2.94 11.56 6.55
CA ASP A 108 4.40 11.65 6.50
C ASP A 108 4.91 11.63 5.05
N LEU A 109 4.28 10.84 4.17
CA LEU A 109 4.54 10.92 2.73
C LEU A 109 4.27 12.30 2.15
N GLU A 110 3.17 12.95 2.53
CA GLU A 110 2.87 14.31 2.08
C GLU A 110 3.91 15.32 2.57
N LYS A 111 4.38 15.20 3.81
CA LYS A 111 5.45 16.04 4.33
C LYS A 111 6.76 15.84 3.55
N ILE A 112 7.15 14.59 3.26
CA ILE A 112 8.34 14.25 2.45
C ILE A 112 8.21 14.86 1.05
N ARG A 113 7.08 14.66 0.37
CA ARG A 113 6.77 15.26 -0.94
C ARG A 113 6.84 16.79 -0.89
N GLY A 114 6.30 17.40 0.15
CA GLY A 114 6.33 18.85 0.37
C GLY A 114 7.75 19.39 0.47
N ARG A 115 8.61 18.74 1.25
CA ARG A 115 10.04 19.10 1.39
C ARG A 115 10.81 18.93 0.09
N PHE A 116 10.57 17.83 -0.63
CA PHE A 116 11.19 17.61 -1.94
C PHE A 116 10.80 18.69 -2.96
N LYS A 117 9.50 19.05 -3.03
CA LYS A 117 9.00 20.14 -3.88
C LYS A 117 9.63 21.49 -3.51
N GLN A 118 9.74 21.78 -2.22
CA GLN A 118 10.38 23.01 -1.73
C GLN A 118 11.83 23.13 -2.24
N PHE A 119 12.62 22.04 -2.18
CA PHE A 119 13.98 22.03 -2.71
C PHE A 119 14.02 22.24 -4.23
N CYS A 120 13.13 21.57 -4.98
CA CYS A 120 13.06 21.71 -6.44
C CYS A 120 12.71 23.15 -6.86
N LEU A 121 11.77 23.79 -6.17
CA LEU A 121 11.38 25.19 -6.42
C LEU A 121 12.51 26.17 -6.10
N GLN A 122 13.20 25.98 -4.97
CA GLN A 122 14.33 26.81 -4.57
C GLN A 122 15.51 26.71 -5.56
N ARG A 123 15.57 25.65 -6.36
CA ARG A 123 16.52 25.52 -7.46
C ARG A 123 16.03 26.21 -8.74
N LEU A 124 14.78 26.03 -9.15
CA LEU A 124 14.28 26.56 -10.43
C LEU A 124 14.24 28.10 -10.46
N LEU A 125 14.14 28.73 -9.30
CA LEU A 125 14.06 30.19 -9.14
C LEU A 125 15.40 30.86 -8.82
N GLY A 126 16.52 30.12 -8.77
CA GLY A 126 17.81 30.60 -8.27
C GLY A 126 18.98 30.44 -9.21
#